data_AF-A0A1G9U3T0-F1
#
_entry.id   AF-A0A1G9U3T0-F1
#
_cell.length_a   1.000
_cell.length_b   1.000
_cell.length_c   1.000
_cell.angle_alpha   90.00
_cell.angle_beta   90.00
_cell.angle_gamma   90.00
#
_symmetry.space_group_name_H-M   'P 1'
#
loop_
_entity.id
_entity.type
_entity.pdbx_description
1 polymer ?
#
loop_
_entity_poly.entity_id
_entity_poly.type
_entity_poly.pdbx_seq_one_letter_code
_entity_poly.pdbx_strand_id
1 'polypeptide(L)'
;MSREPTRRRFLGSVAALPAVAGGLSAVGDVRARRSVAASRFDPAVDGLGFRNWSTADLTFPEHDHTQVSETEIRRTIKRDWKDPLESLFDVSVNGLPSALINTIAEQLYVTANQLSSTNGHCYGMVFTAQQYFEQPETVPFDVDAPSEVAHPETPTDDPDYGPVADEIDLYQTSQALNLHAWFGRRNLLVPQWIDYERQLENLTAVVDDRGTAGITVFDPATKLAHQVLVYGYETETDGVRLYVYDPNFAAQFYERWANRQAASIYVDTSGDRPSVEPYKTGFRGPGYESFDGFSEFVYNRLDRVIRSQSDPSPHLAAGVSARDLRERLLALTLFKTDTSDVSLAVVAPDGTPVTRIRSQAMDRRRTAYHETRYRYGAPAGDYRVVVTGERDTEYTLETKAADTDGELLASAVTTAIEAGQTHTYTVTVPESPGGDSAVERGVDGLPDWLKLAAAAVAGGVAGAGLTRLRDRRAD
;
A
#
# COMPACT_ATOMS: atom_id res chain seq x y z
N MET A 1 8.69 17.70 31.95
CA MET A 1 9.88 17.13 31.29
C MET A 1 9.40 15.96 30.46
N SER A 2 9.05 16.22 29.19
CA SER A 2 8.59 15.22 28.24
C SER A 2 9.76 14.32 27.86
N ARG A 3 9.69 13.04 28.24
CA ARG A 3 10.65 12.04 27.79
C ARG A 3 10.11 11.47 26.48
N GLU A 4 10.82 11.74 25.38
CA GLU A 4 10.60 11.07 24.09
C GLU A 4 10.79 9.55 24.28
N PRO A 5 9.75 8.72 24.06
CA PRO A 5 9.94 7.28 23.90
C PRO A 5 10.78 7.08 22.66
N THR A 6 11.94 6.45 22.85
CA THR A 6 13.06 6.53 21.93
C THR A 6 12.81 5.85 20.58
N ARG A 7 12.88 6.67 19.52
CA ARG A 7 13.20 6.42 18.09
C ARG A 7 14.17 5.25 17.78
N ARG A 8 14.88 4.73 18.77
CA ARG A 8 15.79 3.57 18.70
C ARG A 8 15.05 2.21 18.72
N ARG A 9 13.84 2.12 19.29
CA ARG A 9 13.06 0.87 19.29
C ARG A 9 12.44 0.59 17.91
N PHE A 10 11.92 1.61 17.21
CA PHE A 10 11.32 1.51 15.86
C PHE A 10 12.20 0.76 14.84
N LEU A 11 13.51 1.02 14.83
CA LEU A 11 14.45 0.37 13.91
C LEU A 11 15.06 -0.92 14.46
N GLY A 12 14.88 -1.20 15.77
CA GLY A 12 15.32 -2.40 16.44
C GLY A 12 14.27 -3.52 16.40
N SER A 13 12.98 -3.21 16.53
CA SER A 13 11.89 -4.19 16.51
C SER A 13 11.67 -4.80 15.12
N VAL A 14 11.84 -4.03 14.05
CA VAL A 14 11.75 -4.54 12.67
C VAL A 14 12.99 -5.35 12.26
N ALA A 15 14.14 -5.13 12.90
CA ALA A 15 15.43 -5.75 12.52
C ALA A 15 15.95 -6.81 13.50
N ALA A 16 15.41 -6.92 14.71
CA ALA A 16 15.86 -7.86 15.74
C ALA A 16 14.81 -8.92 16.04
N LEU A 17 14.59 -9.82 15.08
CA LEU A 17 14.14 -11.17 15.40
C LEU A 17 15.38 -12.09 15.27
N PRO A 18 15.85 -12.68 16.37
CA PRO A 18 17.14 -13.36 16.36
C PRO A 18 17.06 -14.68 15.58
N ALA A 19 18.00 -14.85 14.64
CA ALA A 19 18.40 -16.16 14.16
C ALA A 19 19.06 -16.92 15.33
N VAL A 20 18.30 -17.77 16.03
CA VAL A 20 18.84 -18.65 17.07
C VAL A 20 19.47 -19.87 16.38
N ALA A 21 20.79 -19.83 16.26
CA ALA A 21 21.61 -20.99 15.95
C ALA A 21 21.53 -22.01 17.09
N GLY A 22 21.37 -23.28 16.74
CA GLY A 22 20.99 -24.37 17.64
C GLY A 22 22.03 -24.79 18.69
N GLY A 23 21.53 -25.44 19.74
CA GLY A 23 22.34 -26.10 20.77
C GLY A 23 21.52 -26.76 21.88
N LEU A 24 21.09 -28.01 21.64
CA LEU A 24 20.89 -29.11 22.62
C LEU A 24 20.20 -28.81 23.98
N SER A 25 18.94 -29.22 24.12
CA SER A 25 18.36 -29.74 25.38
C SER A 25 17.12 -30.62 25.09
N ALA A 26 17.37 -31.80 24.55
CA ALA A 26 16.35 -32.79 24.24
C ALA A 26 16.05 -33.69 25.45
N VAL A 27 15.25 -33.23 26.42
CA VAL A 27 14.40 -34.12 27.28
C VAL A 27 13.12 -33.40 27.79
N GLY A 28 13.04 -32.06 27.79
CA GLY A 28 11.81 -31.32 28.19
C GLY A 28 10.76 -31.10 27.08
N ASP A 29 11.12 -31.40 25.84
CA ASP A 29 10.47 -30.86 24.63
C ASP A 29 9.25 -31.66 24.14
N VAL A 30 8.98 -32.83 24.72
CA VAL A 30 7.89 -33.72 24.27
C VAL A 30 6.51 -33.29 24.81
N ARG A 31 6.46 -32.39 25.81
CA ARG A 31 5.20 -31.82 26.32
C ARG A 31 4.84 -30.48 25.67
N ALA A 32 5.81 -29.68 25.24
CA ALA A 32 5.59 -28.40 24.56
C ALA A 32 5.34 -28.55 23.05
N ARG A 33 5.91 -29.57 22.39
CA ARG A 33 5.61 -29.86 20.98
C ARG A 33 4.29 -30.59 20.74
N ARG A 34 3.54 -30.91 21.81
CA ARG A 34 2.25 -31.61 21.72
C ARG A 34 1.03 -30.68 21.81
N SER A 35 1.20 -29.36 21.95
CA SER A 35 0.10 -28.38 21.95
C SER A 35 0.02 -27.49 20.70
N VAL A 36 1.01 -27.53 19.79
CA VAL A 36 0.93 -26.89 18.46
C VAL A 36 0.29 -27.86 17.45
N ALA A 37 -0.60 -28.73 17.92
CA ALA A 37 -1.66 -29.26 17.09
C ALA A 37 -2.69 -28.13 16.91
N ALA A 38 -2.33 -27.18 16.05
CA ALA A 38 -3.08 -26.12 15.41
C ALA A 38 -4.38 -25.67 16.10
N SER A 39 -4.28 -24.76 17.07
CA SER A 39 -5.38 -23.81 17.29
C SER A 39 -5.50 -22.99 16.01
N ARG A 40 -6.59 -23.17 15.26
CA ARG A 40 -6.92 -22.32 14.11
C ARG A 40 -7.26 -20.93 14.63
N PHE A 41 -6.84 -19.88 13.93
CA PHE A 41 -7.21 -18.51 14.26
C PHE A 41 -8.74 -18.42 14.33
N ASP A 42 -9.24 -17.98 15.48
CA ASP A 42 -10.64 -17.72 15.75
C ASP A 42 -10.86 -16.20 15.79
N PRO A 43 -11.51 -15.60 14.79
CA PRO A 43 -11.75 -14.15 14.78
C PRO A 43 -12.54 -13.61 15.98
N ALA A 44 -13.27 -14.46 16.72
CA ALA A 44 -13.96 -14.06 17.95
C ALA A 44 -13.03 -13.96 19.17
N VAL A 45 -11.86 -14.59 19.12
CA VAL A 45 -10.86 -14.64 20.21
C VAL A 45 -9.60 -13.89 19.81
N ASP A 46 -9.03 -14.23 18.66
CA ASP A 46 -7.75 -13.72 18.16
C ASP A 46 -7.90 -12.40 17.38
N GLY A 47 -9.13 -12.06 16.97
CA GLY A 47 -9.44 -10.77 16.36
C GLY A 47 -9.48 -9.64 17.39
N LEU A 48 -9.26 -8.40 16.96
CA LEU A 48 -9.35 -7.23 17.84
C LEU A 48 -10.81 -6.95 18.27
N GLY A 49 -10.99 -6.53 19.53
CA GLY A 49 -12.29 -6.21 20.11
C GLY A 49 -12.96 -4.94 19.60
N PHE A 50 -12.27 -4.16 18.76
CA PHE A 50 -12.79 -2.97 18.08
C PHE A 50 -12.71 -3.12 16.55
N ARG A 51 -13.52 -2.33 15.85
CA ARG A 51 -13.51 -2.28 14.38
C ARG A 51 -12.45 -1.32 13.87
N ASN A 52 -12.07 -1.51 12.61
CA ASN A 52 -11.31 -0.57 11.82
C ASN A 52 -11.92 0.82 11.88
N TRP A 53 -11.03 1.79 12.02
CA TRP A 53 -11.35 3.19 12.14
C TRP A 53 -10.51 3.98 11.14
N SER A 54 -11.09 5.07 10.66
CA SER A 54 -10.42 6.06 9.84
C SER A 54 -10.16 7.31 10.67
N THR A 55 -9.35 8.22 10.14
CA THR A 55 -9.10 9.53 10.76
C THR A 55 -10.36 10.39 10.87
N ALA A 56 -11.42 10.07 10.12
CA ALA A 56 -12.71 10.74 10.18
C ALA A 56 -13.74 10.03 11.08
N ASP A 57 -13.35 8.98 11.81
CA ASP A 57 -14.28 8.23 12.65
C ASP A 57 -14.67 9.03 13.91
N LEU A 58 -15.98 9.17 14.14
CA LEU A 58 -16.52 9.88 15.30
C LEU A 58 -16.46 9.04 16.59
N THR A 59 -16.30 7.72 16.46
CA THR A 59 -16.26 6.76 17.57
C THR A 59 -14.85 6.66 18.15
N PHE A 60 -13.86 6.66 17.27
CA PHE A 60 -12.44 6.59 17.60
C PHE A 60 -11.77 7.81 16.98
N PRO A 61 -11.53 8.89 17.75
CA PRO A 61 -10.90 10.08 17.20
C PRO A 61 -9.50 9.76 16.65
N GLU A 62 -9.10 10.48 15.61
CA GLU A 62 -7.74 10.38 15.05
C GLU A 62 -6.67 10.59 16.13
N HIS A 63 -5.67 9.70 16.14
CA HIS A 63 -4.48 9.79 16.99
C HIS A 63 -3.28 10.31 16.19
N ASP A 64 -2.22 10.72 16.90
CA ASP A 64 -1.06 11.35 16.25
C ASP A 64 -0.17 10.32 15.57
N HIS A 65 -0.36 10.17 14.25
CA HIS A 65 0.56 9.39 13.42
C HIS A 65 1.96 10.01 13.44
N THR A 66 2.93 9.25 13.96
CA THR A 66 4.34 9.67 14.00
C THR A 66 4.83 9.98 12.59
N GLN A 67 5.23 11.24 12.35
CA GLN A 67 5.80 11.63 11.07
C GLN A 67 7.13 10.94 10.81
N VAL A 68 7.30 10.43 9.59
CA VAL A 68 8.54 9.80 9.15
C VAL A 68 9.35 10.80 8.34
N SER A 69 10.62 11.00 8.70
CA SER A 69 11.49 11.91 7.94
C SER A 69 11.98 11.25 6.64
N GLU A 70 12.20 12.05 5.59
CA GLU A 70 12.79 11.52 4.34
C GLU A 70 14.13 10.81 4.56
N THR A 71 14.96 11.32 5.47
CA THR A 71 16.26 10.72 5.79
C THR A 71 16.12 9.35 6.42
N GLU A 72 15.06 9.14 7.21
CA GLU A 72 14.72 7.84 7.77
C GLU A 72 14.24 6.89 6.68
N ILE A 73 13.36 7.33 5.77
CA ILE A 73 12.92 6.53 4.63
C ILE A 73 14.10 6.13 3.74
N ARG A 74 15.00 7.07 3.40
CA ARG A 74 16.22 6.77 2.63
C ARG A 74 17.08 5.71 3.32
N ARG A 75 17.20 5.77 4.65
CA ARG A 75 17.95 4.78 5.44
C ARG A 75 17.26 3.42 5.40
N THR A 76 15.94 3.39 5.55
CA THR A 76 15.11 2.18 5.46
C THR A 76 15.25 1.52 4.10
N ILE A 77 15.13 2.27 2.99
CA ILE A 77 15.37 1.72 1.64
C ILE A 77 16.77 1.12 1.54
N LYS A 78 17.82 1.88 1.92
CA LYS A 78 19.21 1.42 1.78
C LYS A 78 19.54 0.17 2.60
N ARG A 79 18.91 0.02 3.77
CA ARG A 79 19.17 -1.08 4.70
C ARG A 79 18.26 -2.28 4.44
N ASP A 80 16.96 -2.04 4.38
CA ASP A 80 15.93 -3.08 4.48
C ASP A 80 15.48 -3.58 3.09
N TRP A 81 15.69 -2.79 2.04
CA TRP A 81 15.38 -3.26 0.67
C TRP A 81 16.55 -3.99 0.03
N LYS A 82 17.74 -4.00 0.67
CA LYS A 82 18.97 -4.54 0.08
C LYS A 82 18.81 -5.99 -0.36
N ASP A 83 18.53 -6.89 0.58
CA ASP A 83 18.47 -8.31 0.28
C ASP A 83 17.18 -8.67 -0.51
N PRO A 84 16.00 -8.08 -0.20
CA PRO A 84 14.80 -8.28 -0.99
C PRO A 84 14.90 -7.83 -2.46
N LEU A 85 15.55 -6.69 -2.76
CA LEU A 85 15.72 -6.22 -4.14
C LEU A 85 16.64 -7.16 -4.93
N GLU A 86 17.71 -7.64 -4.30
CA GLU A 86 18.66 -8.58 -4.92
C GLU A 86 17.96 -9.92 -5.19
N SER A 87 17.22 -10.44 -4.22
CA SER A 87 16.51 -11.72 -4.36
C SER A 87 15.36 -11.68 -5.38
N LEU A 88 14.60 -10.59 -5.47
CA LEU A 88 13.40 -10.53 -6.31
C LEU A 88 13.67 -10.02 -7.72
N PHE A 89 14.63 -9.09 -7.87
CA PHE A 89 14.85 -8.39 -9.13
C PHE A 89 16.26 -8.56 -9.68
N ASP A 90 17.14 -9.27 -8.98
CA ASP A 90 18.58 -9.32 -9.32
C ASP A 90 19.19 -7.91 -9.37
N VAL A 91 18.78 -7.05 -8.42
CA VAL A 91 19.21 -5.65 -8.33
C VAL A 91 19.82 -5.40 -6.95
N SER A 92 21.11 -5.07 -6.93
CA SER A 92 21.75 -4.59 -5.71
C SER A 92 21.33 -3.16 -5.40
N VAL A 93 20.80 -2.92 -4.19
CA VAL A 93 20.53 -1.54 -3.70
C VAL A 93 21.75 -0.64 -3.76
N ASN A 94 22.95 -1.19 -3.54
CA ASN A 94 24.19 -0.42 -3.61
C ASN A 94 24.56 -0.04 -5.05
N GLY A 95 24.02 -0.75 -6.04
CA GLY A 95 24.16 -0.43 -7.47
C GLY A 95 23.12 0.55 -7.98
N LEU A 96 22.07 0.85 -7.20
CA LEU A 96 21.04 1.79 -7.61
C LEU A 96 21.53 3.24 -7.57
N PRO A 97 21.21 4.06 -8.60
CA PRO A 97 21.52 5.48 -8.61
C PRO A 97 20.92 6.20 -7.39
N SER A 98 21.69 7.13 -6.79
CA SER A 98 21.19 7.91 -5.67
C SER A 98 19.97 8.77 -6.04
N ALA A 99 19.88 9.25 -7.29
CA ALA A 99 18.73 9.97 -7.81
C ALA A 99 17.44 9.12 -7.75
N LEU A 100 17.53 7.85 -8.11
CA LEU A 100 16.40 6.93 -8.02
C LEU A 100 15.98 6.70 -6.56
N ILE A 101 16.92 6.36 -5.68
CA ILE A 101 16.64 6.15 -4.25
C ILE A 101 15.99 7.40 -3.63
N ASN A 102 16.49 8.59 -3.98
CA ASN A 102 15.94 9.85 -3.49
C ASN A 102 14.52 10.09 -4.01
N THR A 103 14.26 9.82 -5.29
CA THR A 103 12.93 10.01 -5.89
C THR A 103 11.91 9.04 -5.29
N ILE A 104 12.27 7.76 -5.09
CA ILE A 104 11.42 6.79 -4.37
C ILE A 104 11.17 7.25 -2.94
N ALA A 105 12.23 7.64 -2.20
CA ALA A 105 12.11 8.07 -0.82
C ALA A 105 11.19 9.29 -0.65
N GLU A 106 11.25 10.23 -1.59
CA GLU A 106 10.40 11.40 -1.61
C GLU A 106 8.93 11.03 -1.89
N GLN A 107 8.68 10.13 -2.83
CA GLN A 107 7.33 9.61 -3.08
C GLN A 107 6.76 8.90 -1.84
N LEU A 108 7.57 8.06 -1.18
CA LEU A 108 7.17 7.36 0.05
C LEU A 108 6.96 8.32 1.21
N TYR A 109 7.78 9.37 1.34
CA TYR A 109 7.62 10.42 2.34
C TYR A 109 6.27 11.13 2.22
N VAL A 110 5.90 11.52 1.01
CA VAL A 110 4.58 12.10 0.72
C VAL A 110 3.49 11.08 1.05
N THR A 111 3.68 9.83 0.64
CA THR A 111 2.64 8.83 0.81
C THR A 111 2.35 8.50 2.27
N ALA A 112 3.39 8.36 3.09
CA ALA A 112 3.29 8.07 4.51
C ALA A 112 2.73 9.28 5.28
N ASN A 113 3.35 10.45 5.15
CA ASN A 113 2.99 11.60 5.98
C ASN A 113 1.68 12.29 5.58
N GLN A 114 1.27 12.21 4.31
CA GLN A 114 -0.04 12.72 3.90
C GLN A 114 -1.17 11.71 4.09
N LEU A 115 -0.90 10.55 4.71
CA LEU A 115 -1.92 9.52 4.93
C LEU A 115 -2.60 9.05 3.63
N SER A 116 -1.87 9.14 2.51
CA SER A 116 -2.44 8.87 1.18
C SER A 116 -2.86 7.41 1.02
N SER A 117 -2.24 6.49 1.77
CA SER A 117 -2.53 5.05 1.72
C SER A 117 -3.48 4.58 2.81
N THR A 118 -4.03 5.49 3.63
CA THR A 118 -4.85 5.12 4.78
C THR A 118 -6.25 5.71 4.59
N ASN A 119 -7.25 4.88 4.24
CA ASN A 119 -8.69 5.21 4.44
C ASN A 119 -9.19 4.59 5.76
N GLY A 120 -8.26 4.15 6.59
CA GLY A 120 -8.42 3.32 7.77
C GLY A 120 -7.14 2.53 8.02
N HIS A 121 -7.16 1.72 9.06
CA HIS A 121 -6.03 0.96 9.59
C HIS A 121 -6.11 -0.53 9.26
N CYS A 122 -6.86 -0.92 8.21
CA CYS A 122 -7.12 -2.33 7.92
C CYS A 122 -5.85 -3.16 7.71
N TYR A 123 -4.81 -2.59 7.07
CA TYR A 123 -3.52 -3.28 6.94
C TYR A 123 -2.88 -3.49 8.31
N GLY A 124 -2.76 -2.41 9.10
CA GLY A 124 -2.20 -2.46 10.45
C GLY A 124 -2.92 -3.45 11.37
N MET A 125 -4.24 -3.42 11.40
CA MET A 125 -5.07 -4.29 12.23
C MET A 125 -4.95 -5.77 11.84
N VAL A 126 -4.95 -6.08 10.54
CA VAL A 126 -4.79 -7.46 10.07
C VAL A 126 -3.48 -8.05 10.54
N PHE A 127 -2.37 -7.32 10.40
CA PHE A 127 -1.06 -7.84 10.77
C PHE A 127 -0.79 -7.79 12.28
N THR A 128 -1.43 -6.87 13.01
CA THR A 128 -1.43 -6.88 14.48
C THR A 128 -2.17 -8.11 15.02
N ALA A 129 -3.40 -8.37 14.55
CA ALA A 129 -4.17 -9.55 14.95
C ALA A 129 -3.44 -10.86 14.59
N GLN A 130 -2.82 -10.91 13.40
CA GLN A 130 -1.98 -12.04 13.00
C GLN A 130 -0.77 -12.21 13.94
N GLN A 131 -0.09 -11.13 14.32
CA GLN A 131 1.05 -11.22 15.23
C GLN A 131 0.62 -11.79 16.58
N TYR A 132 -0.47 -11.28 17.17
CA TYR A 132 -0.96 -11.75 18.46
C TYR A 132 -1.37 -13.23 18.44
N PHE A 133 -1.97 -13.71 17.35
CA PHE A 133 -2.28 -15.11 17.21
C PHE A 133 -1.03 -16.01 17.18
N GLU A 134 0.01 -15.61 16.45
CA GLU A 134 1.20 -16.45 16.25
C GLU A 134 2.29 -16.23 17.31
N GLN A 135 2.17 -15.16 18.08
CA GLN A 135 3.00 -14.77 19.21
C GLN A 135 2.10 -14.18 20.31
N PRO A 136 1.29 -15.00 21.00
CA PRO A 136 0.41 -14.50 22.07
C PRO A 136 1.16 -13.73 23.16
N GLU A 137 2.45 -14.03 23.37
CA GLU A 137 3.33 -13.32 24.29
C GLU A 137 3.64 -11.86 23.89
N THR A 138 3.26 -11.45 22.68
CA THR A 138 3.43 -10.07 22.20
C THR A 138 2.22 -9.18 22.48
N VAL A 139 1.11 -9.75 22.97
CA VAL A 139 -0.05 -8.96 23.41
C VAL A 139 0.40 -8.09 24.59
N PRO A 140 0.41 -6.75 24.46
CA PRO A 140 1.00 -5.87 25.48
C PRO A 140 0.01 -5.52 26.60
N PHE A 141 -1.13 -6.21 26.66
CA PHE A 141 -2.22 -5.97 27.60
C PHE A 141 -2.36 -7.15 28.56
N ASP A 142 -2.77 -6.87 29.80
CA ASP A 142 -3.20 -7.89 30.77
C ASP A 142 -4.62 -8.36 30.43
N VAL A 143 -4.76 -9.03 29.27
CA VAL A 143 -6.01 -9.59 28.75
C VAL A 143 -5.80 -11.05 28.37
N ASP A 144 -6.86 -11.85 28.49
CA ASP A 144 -6.78 -13.27 28.13
C ASP A 144 -6.80 -13.48 26.60
N ALA A 145 -7.36 -12.51 25.86
CA ALA A 145 -7.46 -12.56 24.40
C ALA A 145 -7.43 -11.16 23.76
N PRO A 146 -6.88 -11.02 22.54
CA PRO A 146 -6.94 -9.77 21.76
C PRO A 146 -8.36 -9.20 21.59
N SER A 147 -9.38 -10.06 21.57
CA SER A 147 -10.78 -9.67 21.45
C SER A 147 -11.32 -8.85 22.63
N GLU A 148 -10.62 -8.86 23.77
CA GLU A 148 -10.96 -8.07 24.95
C GLU A 148 -10.47 -6.62 24.86
N VAL A 149 -9.52 -6.34 23.96
CA VAL A 149 -9.06 -4.97 23.69
C VAL A 149 -10.19 -4.23 22.96
N ALA A 150 -10.94 -3.41 23.69
CA ALA A 150 -12.15 -2.76 23.18
C ALA A 150 -11.91 -1.40 22.50
N HIS A 151 -10.69 -0.86 22.57
CA HIS A 151 -10.36 0.47 22.04
C HIS A 151 -8.90 0.54 21.55
N PRO A 152 -8.60 1.25 20.44
CA PRO A 152 -7.24 1.36 19.92
C PRO A 152 -6.28 2.09 20.88
N GLU A 153 -6.78 3.10 21.58
CA GLU A 153 -6.05 3.87 22.61
C GLU A 153 -6.07 3.24 24.02
N THR A 154 -6.41 1.95 24.15
CA THR A 154 -6.34 1.28 25.47
C THR A 154 -4.90 1.36 25.97
N PRO A 155 -4.64 1.98 27.13
CA PRO A 155 -3.29 2.08 27.66
C PRO A 155 -2.79 0.71 28.13
N THR A 156 -1.47 0.53 28.08
CA THR A 156 -0.78 -0.63 28.65
C THR A 156 -0.26 -0.28 30.04
N ASP A 157 -0.29 -1.26 30.96
CA ASP A 157 0.29 -1.08 32.30
C ASP A 157 1.83 -1.05 32.28
N ASP A 158 2.43 -1.64 31.24
CA ASP A 158 3.87 -1.59 31.00
C ASP A 158 4.26 -0.28 30.29
N PRO A 159 5.10 0.58 30.91
CA PRO A 159 5.55 1.84 30.32
C PRO A 159 6.45 1.67 29.09
N ASP A 160 6.94 0.46 28.80
CA ASP A 160 7.71 0.16 27.60
C ASP A 160 6.85 -0.02 26.35
N TYR A 161 5.54 -0.19 26.53
CA TYR A 161 4.55 -0.35 25.47
C TYR A 161 3.65 0.89 25.37
N GLY A 162 3.19 1.15 24.15
CA GLY A 162 2.18 2.16 23.87
C GLY A 162 0.81 1.50 23.67
N PRO A 163 -0.24 2.30 23.37
CA PRO A 163 -1.53 1.75 22.95
C PRO A 163 -1.39 0.84 21.72
N VAL A 164 -2.35 -0.07 21.50
CA VAL A 164 -2.34 -0.96 20.30
C VAL A 164 -2.36 -0.15 19.01
N ALA A 165 -2.88 1.08 19.03
CA ALA A 165 -2.82 2.02 17.93
C ALA A 165 -1.39 2.24 17.41
N ASP A 166 -0.37 2.28 18.28
CA ASP A 166 1.03 2.49 17.88
C ASP A 166 1.57 1.31 17.05
N GLU A 167 1.20 0.09 17.43
CA GLU A 167 1.58 -1.12 16.71
C GLU A 167 0.81 -1.25 15.38
N ILE A 168 -0.48 -0.92 15.40
CA ILE A 168 -1.29 -0.85 14.20
C ILE A 168 -0.71 0.18 13.22
N ASP A 169 -0.28 1.35 13.69
CA ASP A 169 0.38 2.38 12.88
C ASP A 169 1.72 1.93 12.31
N LEU A 170 2.50 1.18 13.11
CA LEU A 170 3.76 0.60 12.67
C LEU A 170 3.53 -0.29 11.45
N TYR A 171 2.60 -1.24 11.54
CA TYR A 171 2.24 -2.11 10.43
C TYR A 171 1.58 -1.33 9.28
N GLN A 172 0.68 -0.40 9.58
CA GLN A 172 0.03 0.43 8.56
C GLN A 172 1.08 1.21 7.76
N THR A 173 2.13 1.72 8.40
CA THR A 173 3.22 2.44 7.72
C THR A 173 4.14 1.47 6.97
N SER A 174 4.35 0.25 7.49
CA SER A 174 5.19 -0.75 6.83
C SER A 174 4.68 -1.15 5.46
N GLN A 175 3.38 -1.01 5.18
CA GLN A 175 2.83 -1.25 3.82
C GLN A 175 3.52 -0.41 2.73
N ALA A 176 4.03 0.77 3.09
CA ALA A 176 4.72 1.67 2.16
C ALA A 176 6.25 1.50 2.22
N LEU A 177 6.79 1.13 3.37
CA LEU A 177 8.23 1.13 3.62
C LEU A 177 8.89 -0.24 3.55
N ASN A 178 8.15 -1.33 3.71
CA ASN A 178 8.65 -2.68 3.50
C ASN A 178 8.59 -3.00 2.00
N LEU A 179 9.72 -3.34 1.36
CA LEU A 179 9.76 -3.59 -0.08
C LEU A 179 8.75 -4.66 -0.51
N HIS A 180 8.63 -5.72 0.28
CA HIS A 180 7.75 -6.83 -0.03
C HIS A 180 6.28 -6.41 -0.01
N ALA A 181 5.86 -5.68 1.03
CA ALA A 181 4.51 -5.13 1.11
C ALA A 181 4.24 -4.12 0.00
N TRP A 182 5.19 -3.23 -0.22
CA TRP A 182 5.14 -2.23 -1.27
C TRP A 182 5.04 -2.88 -2.66
N PHE A 183 5.80 -3.94 -2.92
CA PHE A 183 5.78 -4.72 -4.16
C PHE A 183 4.46 -5.47 -4.34
N GLY A 184 4.02 -6.21 -3.34
CA GLY A 184 2.76 -6.97 -3.41
C GLY A 184 1.58 -6.09 -3.76
N ARG A 185 1.54 -4.86 -3.21
CA ARG A 185 0.51 -3.87 -3.53
C ARG A 185 0.60 -3.31 -4.95
N ARG A 186 1.77 -3.36 -5.60
CA ARG A 186 1.92 -2.93 -7.00
C ARG A 186 1.32 -3.92 -7.99
N ASN A 187 1.20 -5.19 -7.63
CA ASN A 187 0.48 -6.18 -8.46
C ASN A 187 -0.99 -5.78 -8.68
N LEU A 188 -1.60 -5.02 -7.75
CA LEU A 188 -2.96 -4.44 -7.90
C LEU A 188 -3.09 -3.50 -9.12
N LEU A 189 -1.98 -2.88 -9.53
CA LEU A 189 -1.96 -1.94 -10.65
C LEU A 189 -1.95 -2.66 -12.00
N VAL A 190 -1.55 -3.93 -12.02
CA VAL A 190 -1.42 -4.74 -13.22
C VAL A 190 -2.05 -6.13 -12.98
N PRO A 191 -3.39 -6.22 -12.76
CA PRO A 191 -4.05 -7.48 -12.38
C PRO A 191 -3.78 -8.64 -13.34
N GLN A 192 -3.51 -8.34 -14.62
CA GLN A 192 -3.15 -9.35 -15.61
C GLN A 192 -1.85 -10.12 -15.30
N TRP A 193 -1.03 -9.64 -14.37
CA TRP A 193 0.19 -10.32 -13.90
C TRP A 193 -0.07 -11.33 -12.80
N ILE A 194 -1.28 -11.36 -12.24
CA ILE A 194 -1.63 -12.25 -11.13
C ILE A 194 -1.95 -13.64 -11.71
N ASP A 195 -1.19 -14.63 -11.28
CA ASP A 195 -1.50 -16.04 -11.48
C ASP A 195 -2.37 -16.52 -10.32
N TYR A 196 -3.70 -16.50 -10.51
CA TYR A 196 -4.66 -16.78 -9.43
C TYR A 196 -4.61 -18.22 -8.94
N GLU A 197 -4.36 -19.20 -9.82
CA GLU A 197 -4.27 -20.61 -9.44
C GLU A 197 -3.07 -20.82 -8.53
N ARG A 198 -1.90 -20.34 -8.96
CA ARG A 198 -0.68 -20.42 -8.15
C ARG A 198 -0.81 -19.61 -6.88
N GLN A 199 -1.47 -18.45 -6.93
CA GLN A 199 -1.71 -17.62 -5.76
C GLN A 199 -2.60 -18.33 -4.73
N LEU A 200 -3.67 -19.00 -5.18
CA LEU A 200 -4.55 -19.80 -4.32
C LEU A 200 -3.80 -20.98 -3.70
N GLU A 201 -3.02 -21.72 -4.48
CA GLU A 201 -2.21 -22.84 -3.98
C GLU A 201 -1.24 -22.37 -2.88
N ASN A 202 -0.55 -21.25 -3.09
CA ASN A 202 0.38 -20.72 -2.10
C ASN A 202 -0.32 -20.15 -0.88
N LEU A 203 -1.47 -19.49 -1.07
CA LEU A 203 -2.30 -18.98 0.00
C LEU A 203 -2.77 -20.11 0.91
N THR A 204 -3.38 -21.17 0.35
CA THR A 204 -3.89 -22.30 1.13
C THR A 204 -2.76 -23.05 1.82
N ALA A 205 -1.62 -23.27 1.15
CA ALA A 205 -0.45 -23.87 1.77
C ALA A 205 0.09 -23.08 2.98
N VAL A 206 0.06 -21.74 2.93
CA VAL A 206 0.46 -20.91 4.08
C VAL A 206 -0.59 -20.91 5.18
N VAL A 207 -1.88 -20.96 4.84
CA VAL A 207 -2.95 -21.12 5.84
C VAL A 207 -2.85 -22.47 6.53
N ASP A 208 -2.50 -23.55 5.82
CA ASP A 208 -2.27 -24.87 6.42
C ASP A 208 -1.04 -24.89 7.36
N ASP A 209 0.06 -24.22 6.96
CA ASP A 209 1.31 -24.16 7.73
C ASP A 209 1.21 -23.21 8.94
N ARG A 210 0.52 -22.07 8.80
CA ARG A 210 0.54 -20.96 9.75
C ARG A 210 -0.80 -20.63 10.39
N GLY A 211 -1.88 -21.26 9.97
CA GLY A 211 -3.25 -20.95 10.38
C GLY A 211 -3.81 -19.67 9.78
N THR A 212 -2.98 -18.75 9.27
CA THR A 212 -3.42 -17.46 8.72
C THR A 212 -2.57 -16.95 7.56
N ALA A 213 -3.18 -16.16 6.67
CA ALA A 213 -2.49 -15.46 5.59
C ALA A 213 -3.21 -14.15 5.21
N GLY A 214 -2.47 -13.04 5.16
CA GLY A 214 -3.01 -11.74 4.75
C GLY A 214 -3.22 -11.66 3.24
N ILE A 215 -4.36 -11.13 2.81
CA ILE A 215 -4.63 -10.81 1.40
C ILE A 215 -5.17 -9.38 1.29
N THR A 216 -4.91 -8.75 0.14
CA THR A 216 -5.56 -7.49 -0.22
C THR A 216 -6.67 -7.79 -1.23
N VAL A 217 -7.92 -7.52 -0.85
CA VAL A 217 -9.05 -7.52 -1.79
C VAL A 217 -9.16 -6.14 -2.44
N PHE A 218 -9.50 -6.07 -3.72
CA PHE A 218 -9.53 -4.81 -4.44
C PHE A 218 -10.54 -4.80 -5.60
N ASP A 219 -10.91 -3.59 -6.02
CA ASP A 219 -11.67 -3.35 -7.24
C ASP A 219 -10.71 -2.86 -8.34
N PRO A 220 -10.54 -3.59 -9.45
CA PRO A 220 -9.63 -3.23 -10.51
C PRO A 220 -10.01 -1.92 -11.22
N ALA A 221 -11.28 -1.51 -11.19
CA ALA A 221 -11.78 -0.29 -11.83
C ALA A 221 -11.53 0.96 -10.98
N THR A 222 -11.88 0.91 -9.69
CA THR A 222 -11.70 2.06 -8.77
C THR A 222 -10.32 2.10 -8.10
N LYS A 223 -9.60 0.97 -8.09
CA LYS A 223 -8.35 0.76 -7.34
C LYS A 223 -8.52 0.90 -5.83
N LEU A 224 -9.76 0.87 -5.33
CA LEU A 224 -10.04 0.72 -3.92
C LEU A 224 -9.55 -0.65 -3.47
N ALA A 225 -8.92 -0.70 -2.31
CA ALA A 225 -8.31 -1.90 -1.77
C ALA A 225 -8.56 -1.97 -0.26
N HIS A 226 -8.68 -3.19 0.26
CA HIS A 226 -8.91 -3.48 1.67
C HIS A 226 -8.10 -4.71 2.08
N GLN A 227 -7.50 -4.68 3.26
CA GLN A 227 -6.73 -5.82 3.79
C GLN A 227 -7.65 -6.70 4.65
N VAL A 228 -7.59 -8.01 4.42
CA VAL A 228 -8.25 -9.02 5.26
C VAL A 228 -7.27 -10.15 5.59
N LEU A 229 -7.58 -10.94 6.62
CA LEU A 229 -6.77 -12.09 7.05
C LEU A 229 -7.53 -13.38 6.78
N VAL A 230 -7.04 -14.22 5.87
CA VAL A 230 -7.58 -15.56 5.64
C VAL A 230 -7.17 -16.46 6.80
N TYR A 231 -8.12 -17.11 7.45
CA TYR A 231 -7.87 -18.03 8.58
C TYR A 231 -8.30 -19.48 8.29
N GLY A 232 -8.72 -19.76 7.07
CA GLY A 232 -9.03 -21.09 6.59
C GLY A 232 -9.78 -21.04 5.27
N TYR A 233 -10.06 -22.20 4.71
CA TYR A 233 -10.72 -22.31 3.43
C TYR A 233 -11.49 -23.62 3.29
N GLU A 234 -12.34 -23.71 2.27
CA GLU A 234 -13.05 -24.90 1.85
C GLU A 234 -12.95 -25.02 0.33
N THR A 235 -12.48 -26.16 -0.17
CA THR A 235 -12.46 -26.46 -1.60
C THR A 235 -13.82 -27.02 -2.01
N GLU A 236 -14.49 -26.32 -2.92
CA GLU A 236 -15.75 -26.72 -3.52
C GLU A 236 -15.49 -27.33 -4.92
N THR A 237 -16.52 -27.82 -5.61
CA THR A 237 -16.34 -28.48 -6.91
C THR A 237 -15.92 -27.50 -8.00
N ASP A 238 -16.37 -26.26 -7.89
CA ASP A 238 -16.26 -25.18 -8.86
C ASP A 238 -15.42 -24.00 -8.35
N GLY A 239 -14.84 -24.09 -7.15
CA GLY A 239 -14.07 -23.00 -6.58
C GLY A 239 -13.49 -23.24 -5.20
N VAL A 240 -12.98 -22.16 -4.60
CA VAL A 240 -12.42 -22.15 -3.26
C VAL A 240 -13.09 -21.04 -2.45
N ARG A 241 -13.66 -21.40 -1.30
CA ARG A 241 -14.19 -20.45 -0.32
C ARG A 241 -13.13 -20.14 0.72
N LEU A 242 -12.71 -18.89 0.80
CA LEU A 242 -11.76 -18.38 1.80
C LEU A 242 -12.52 -17.77 2.97
N TYR A 243 -12.26 -18.22 4.18
CA TYR A 243 -12.81 -17.65 5.42
C TYR A 243 -11.89 -16.54 5.91
N VAL A 244 -12.44 -15.34 6.14
CA VAL A 244 -11.63 -14.14 6.45
C VAL A 244 -12.03 -13.41 7.72
N TYR A 245 -11.02 -12.96 8.46
CA TYR A 245 -11.15 -11.88 9.42
C TYR A 245 -11.02 -10.56 8.66
N ASP A 246 -12.09 -9.78 8.67
CA ASP A 246 -12.17 -8.44 8.10
C ASP A 246 -12.14 -7.46 9.28
N PRO A 247 -11.10 -6.62 9.39
CA PRO A 247 -10.92 -5.72 10.53
C PRO A 247 -12.04 -4.68 10.64
N ASN A 248 -12.89 -4.48 9.62
CA ASN A 248 -14.09 -3.64 9.74
C ASN A 248 -15.12 -4.20 10.75
N PHE A 249 -14.95 -5.45 11.19
CA PHE A 249 -15.75 -6.07 12.23
C PHE A 249 -14.92 -6.29 13.50
N ALA A 250 -15.46 -5.86 14.63
CA ALA A 250 -14.93 -6.24 15.94
C ALA A 250 -15.13 -7.74 16.20
N ALA A 251 -14.30 -8.35 17.04
CA ALA A 251 -14.38 -9.77 17.40
C ALA A 251 -15.79 -10.26 17.81
N GLN A 252 -16.54 -9.44 18.55
CA GLN A 252 -17.94 -9.74 18.96
C GLN A 252 -18.92 -9.93 17.78
N PHE A 253 -18.58 -9.46 16.58
CA PHE A 253 -19.32 -9.78 15.37
C PHE A 253 -19.19 -11.27 15.07
N TYR A 254 -17.98 -11.83 15.14
CA TYR A 254 -17.72 -13.22 14.84
C TYR A 254 -18.31 -14.17 15.88
N GLU A 255 -18.32 -13.79 17.16
CA GLU A 255 -18.96 -14.57 18.23
C GLU A 255 -20.47 -14.75 17.99
N ARG A 256 -21.18 -13.65 17.70
CA ARG A 256 -22.64 -13.66 17.48
C ARG A 256 -23.04 -14.42 16.22
N TRP A 257 -22.12 -14.53 15.27
CA TRP A 257 -22.34 -15.18 13.98
C TRP A 257 -21.55 -16.49 13.85
N ALA A 258 -21.01 -17.04 14.95
CA ALA A 258 -20.11 -18.20 15.01
C ALA A 258 -20.66 -19.51 14.41
N ASN A 259 -21.92 -19.52 13.98
CA ASN A 259 -22.55 -20.62 13.25
C ASN A 259 -22.65 -20.39 11.72
N ARG A 260 -22.10 -19.30 11.17
CA ARG A 260 -22.14 -19.01 9.73
C ARG A 260 -20.83 -18.42 9.23
N GLN A 261 -20.59 -18.67 7.95
CA GLN A 261 -19.53 -18.21 7.05
C GLN A 261 -19.48 -16.66 6.93
N ALA A 262 -19.46 -15.94 8.05
CA ALA A 262 -19.93 -14.55 8.19
C ALA A 262 -19.11 -13.52 7.40
N ALA A 263 -17.85 -13.84 7.11
CA ALA A 263 -17.06 -13.18 6.10
C ALA A 263 -16.30 -14.25 5.32
N SER A 264 -16.71 -14.48 4.08
CA SER A 264 -15.99 -15.35 3.16
C SER A 264 -15.89 -14.73 1.78
N ILE A 265 -14.83 -15.09 1.07
CA ILE A 265 -14.59 -14.73 -0.33
C ILE A 265 -14.67 -16.02 -1.12
N TYR A 266 -15.50 -16.07 -2.15
CA TYR A 266 -15.55 -17.20 -3.06
C TYR A 266 -14.73 -16.90 -4.31
N VAL A 267 -13.87 -17.84 -4.69
CA VAL A 267 -13.07 -17.77 -5.90
C VAL A 267 -13.51 -18.93 -6.80
N ASP A 268 -14.25 -18.59 -7.86
CA ASP A 268 -14.67 -19.53 -8.90
C ASP A 268 -13.45 -19.89 -9.76
N THR A 269 -13.13 -21.19 -9.81
CA THR A 269 -12.01 -21.74 -10.58
C THR A 269 -12.48 -22.58 -11.77
N SER A 270 -13.77 -22.53 -12.13
CA SER A 270 -14.36 -23.34 -13.19
C SER A 270 -14.11 -22.81 -14.61
N GLY A 271 -13.78 -21.52 -14.74
CA GLY A 271 -13.47 -20.87 -16.02
C GLY A 271 -11.99 -20.94 -16.41
N ASP A 272 -11.67 -20.44 -17.62
CA ASP A 272 -10.29 -20.35 -18.14
C ASP A 272 -9.36 -19.47 -17.28
N ARG A 273 -9.95 -18.62 -16.43
CA ARG A 273 -9.25 -17.82 -15.41
C ARG A 273 -10.11 -17.79 -14.15
N PRO A 274 -9.51 -17.96 -12.96
CA PRO A 274 -10.24 -17.79 -11.72
C PRO A 274 -10.87 -16.40 -11.61
N SER A 275 -12.06 -16.33 -11.04
CA SER A 275 -12.78 -15.07 -10.79
C SER A 275 -13.25 -15.00 -9.34
N VAL A 276 -13.30 -13.80 -8.79
CA VAL A 276 -13.66 -13.59 -7.38
C VAL A 276 -15.10 -13.07 -7.32
N GLU A 277 -15.96 -13.74 -6.57
CA GLU A 277 -17.28 -13.20 -6.29
C GLU A 277 -17.13 -11.86 -5.56
N PRO A 278 -17.87 -10.81 -5.97
CA PRO A 278 -17.75 -9.48 -5.36
C PRO A 278 -17.90 -9.54 -3.84
N TYR A 279 -16.79 -9.35 -3.14
CA TYR A 279 -16.74 -9.33 -1.69
C TYR A 279 -17.20 -7.97 -1.19
N LYS A 280 -18.16 -7.99 -0.27
CA LYS A 280 -18.73 -6.78 0.33
C LYS A 280 -18.26 -6.69 1.77
N THR A 281 -17.42 -5.70 2.06
CA THR A 281 -17.06 -5.36 3.44
C THR A 281 -18.29 -4.71 4.08
N GLY A 282 -19.04 -5.48 4.86
CA GLY A 282 -20.36 -5.08 5.30
C GLY A 282 -20.34 -4.12 6.50
N PHE A 283 -20.68 -2.85 6.31
CA PHE A 283 -21.62 -2.18 7.22
C PHE A 283 -22.40 -1.11 6.44
N ARG A 284 -23.73 -1.13 6.57
CA ARG A 284 -24.62 0.00 6.21
C ARG A 284 -24.85 0.80 7.49
N GLY A 285 -23.95 1.74 7.78
CA GLY A 285 -24.06 2.65 8.92
C GLY A 285 -24.13 4.10 8.45
N PRO A 286 -24.65 5.03 9.27
CA PRO A 286 -24.59 6.46 8.94
C PRO A 286 -23.12 6.86 8.77
N GLY A 287 -22.72 7.24 7.55
CA GLY A 287 -21.35 7.66 7.22
C GLY A 287 -20.45 6.59 6.56
N TYR A 288 -20.89 5.33 6.47
CA TYR A 288 -20.21 4.28 5.69
C TYR A 288 -21.13 3.83 4.55
N GLU A 289 -20.89 4.33 3.35
CA GLU A 289 -21.47 3.74 2.15
C GLU A 289 -20.91 2.32 2.04
N SER A 290 -21.79 1.31 1.98
CA SER A 290 -21.34 -0.06 1.75
C SER A 290 -20.61 -0.09 0.41
N PHE A 291 -19.31 -0.36 0.42
CA PHE A 291 -18.56 -0.57 -0.80
C PHE A 291 -19.01 -1.91 -1.38
N ASP A 292 -19.79 -1.83 -2.46
CA ASP A 292 -20.17 -2.98 -3.24
C ASP A 292 -18.98 -3.41 -4.10
N GLY A 293 -18.32 -4.51 -3.69
CA GLY A 293 -17.72 -5.44 -4.63
C GLY A 293 -16.23 -5.27 -4.90
N PHE A 294 -15.39 -5.63 -3.93
CA PHE A 294 -14.04 -6.06 -4.25
C PHE A 294 -14.13 -7.35 -5.08
N SER A 295 -13.76 -7.27 -6.35
CA SER A 295 -13.92 -8.37 -7.32
C SER A 295 -12.61 -9.05 -7.67
N GLU A 296 -11.52 -8.70 -6.96
CA GLU A 296 -10.19 -9.27 -7.14
C GLU A 296 -9.47 -9.38 -5.80
N PHE A 297 -8.46 -10.25 -5.70
CA PHE A 297 -7.55 -10.27 -4.55
C PHE A 297 -6.11 -10.53 -4.98
N VAL A 298 -5.17 -10.02 -4.20
CA VAL A 298 -3.76 -10.40 -4.26
C VAL A 298 -3.34 -10.97 -2.91
N TYR A 299 -2.67 -12.11 -2.95
CA TYR A 299 -1.97 -12.67 -1.81
C TYR A 299 -0.50 -12.32 -1.95
N ASN A 300 -0.02 -11.53 -1.01
CA ASN A 300 1.38 -11.20 -0.90
C ASN A 300 2.02 -12.09 0.17
N ARG A 301 2.55 -13.23 -0.25
CA ARG A 301 3.33 -14.14 0.60
C ARG A 301 4.42 -13.43 1.41
N LEU A 302 4.88 -12.30 0.89
CA LEU A 302 6.03 -11.59 1.41
C LEU A 302 5.68 -10.52 2.46
N ASP A 303 4.39 -10.25 2.73
CA ASP A 303 3.97 -9.38 3.83
C ASP A 303 4.48 -9.89 5.21
N ARG A 304 4.93 -11.16 5.30
CA ARG A 304 5.55 -11.75 6.50
C ARG A 304 6.71 -12.73 6.25
N VAL A 305 7.68 -12.42 5.38
CA VAL A 305 8.96 -13.21 5.27
C VAL A 305 9.72 -13.36 6.60
N ILE A 306 9.27 -12.74 7.69
CA ILE A 306 9.82 -12.93 9.03
C ILE A 306 9.85 -14.41 9.51
N ARG A 307 9.16 -15.39 8.90
CA ARG A 307 9.21 -16.77 9.43
C ARG A 307 9.29 -17.95 8.46
N SER A 308 9.22 -17.79 7.15
CA SER A 308 9.38 -18.94 6.23
C SER A 308 10.69 -18.85 5.47
N GLN A 309 11.66 -19.70 5.82
CA GLN A 309 12.91 -19.93 5.06
C GLN A 309 12.64 -20.63 3.70
N SER A 310 11.45 -20.43 3.13
CA SER A 310 11.06 -20.97 1.82
C SER A 310 11.33 -19.94 0.73
N ASP A 311 11.91 -20.40 -0.37
CA ASP A 311 12.26 -19.63 -1.55
C ASP A 311 11.11 -18.68 -1.98
N PRO A 312 11.33 -17.35 -2.04
CA PRO A 312 10.32 -16.35 -2.38
C PRO A 312 10.00 -16.37 -3.87
N SER A 313 9.61 -17.52 -4.44
CA SER A 313 9.27 -17.59 -5.86
C SER A 313 8.05 -16.70 -6.11
N PRO A 314 8.17 -15.65 -6.95
CA PRO A 314 7.09 -14.70 -7.18
C PRO A 314 5.93 -15.40 -7.91
N HIS A 315 4.69 -15.14 -7.51
CA HIS A 315 3.47 -15.66 -8.14
C HIS A 315 3.08 -14.83 -9.37
N LEU A 316 4.05 -14.61 -10.26
CA LEU A 316 3.84 -13.83 -11.48
C LEU A 316 3.40 -14.74 -12.62
N ALA A 317 2.49 -14.22 -13.45
CA ALA A 317 2.07 -14.87 -14.68
C ALA A 317 3.27 -15.20 -15.59
N ALA A 318 3.16 -16.30 -16.32
CA ALA A 318 4.17 -16.71 -17.28
C ALA A 318 4.49 -15.58 -18.28
N GLY A 319 5.78 -15.28 -18.45
CA GLY A 319 6.27 -14.26 -19.38
C GLY A 319 6.59 -12.89 -18.77
N VAL A 320 6.34 -12.67 -17.47
CA VAL A 320 6.85 -11.48 -16.77
C VAL A 320 8.33 -11.70 -16.40
N SER A 321 9.24 -10.98 -17.05
CA SER A 321 10.67 -11.09 -16.75
C SER A 321 11.09 -10.21 -15.57
N ALA A 322 12.19 -10.56 -14.90
CA ALA A 322 12.79 -9.71 -13.85
C ALA A 322 13.14 -8.30 -14.39
N ARG A 323 13.49 -8.21 -15.67
CA ARG A 323 13.70 -6.93 -16.35
C ARG A 323 12.41 -6.11 -16.45
N ASP A 324 11.30 -6.72 -16.87
CA ASP A 324 10.01 -6.02 -16.97
C ASP A 324 9.55 -5.50 -15.60
N LEU A 325 9.75 -6.29 -14.55
CA LEU A 325 9.48 -5.89 -13.18
C LEU A 325 10.37 -4.70 -12.78
N ARG A 326 11.67 -4.81 -13.00
CA ARG A 326 12.64 -3.76 -12.67
C ARG A 326 12.30 -2.44 -13.35
N GLU A 327 12.07 -2.46 -14.67
CA GLU A 327 11.71 -1.27 -15.43
C GLU A 327 10.38 -0.69 -14.95
N ARG A 328 9.37 -1.54 -14.68
CA ARG A 328 8.04 -1.06 -14.29
C ARG A 328 7.88 -0.63 -12.85
N LEU A 329 8.78 -1.07 -11.96
CA LEU A 329 8.67 -0.84 -10.52
C LEU A 329 9.74 0.11 -10.01
N LEU A 330 10.91 0.16 -10.62
CA LEU A 330 11.98 1.03 -10.16
C LEU A 330 12.08 2.31 -10.99
N ALA A 331 11.73 2.34 -12.28
CA ALA A 331 11.68 3.62 -12.99
C ALA A 331 10.54 4.49 -12.43
N LEU A 332 10.85 5.73 -12.05
CA LEU A 332 9.90 6.64 -11.41
C LEU A 332 10.03 8.04 -11.99
N THR A 333 8.90 8.59 -12.45
CA THR A 333 8.75 10.01 -12.73
C THR A 333 7.83 10.65 -11.70
N LEU A 334 8.25 11.77 -11.13
CA LEU A 334 7.60 12.51 -10.06
C LEU A 334 7.50 14.00 -10.45
N PHE A 335 6.30 14.56 -10.33
CA PHE A 335 6.00 15.97 -10.51
C PHE A 335 5.39 16.50 -9.22
N LYS A 336 5.81 17.67 -8.77
CA LYS A 336 5.24 18.26 -7.55
C LYS A 336 5.27 19.78 -7.54
N THR A 337 4.42 20.36 -6.69
CA THR A 337 4.42 21.79 -6.35
C THR A 337 4.61 22.01 -4.85
N ASP A 338 5.16 23.16 -4.51
CA ASP A 338 5.50 23.63 -3.16
C ASP A 338 4.38 24.45 -2.49
N THR A 339 3.29 24.71 -3.20
CA THR A 339 2.11 25.44 -2.69
C THR A 339 0.82 24.67 -2.93
N SER A 340 -0.13 24.82 -2.01
CA SER A 340 -1.51 24.32 -2.14
C SER A 340 -2.41 25.24 -2.95
N ASP A 341 -1.93 26.43 -3.34
CA ASP A 341 -2.72 27.42 -4.09
C ASP A 341 -2.73 27.16 -5.61
N VAL A 342 -2.28 25.98 -6.04
CA VAL A 342 -2.32 25.50 -7.41
C VAL A 342 -2.83 24.07 -7.49
N SER A 343 -3.45 23.72 -8.62
CA SER A 343 -3.75 22.34 -8.98
C SER A 343 -2.81 21.84 -10.08
N LEU A 344 -2.48 20.54 -10.04
CA LEU A 344 -1.54 19.90 -10.96
C LEU A 344 -2.20 18.76 -11.73
N ALA A 345 -2.13 18.76 -13.05
CA ALA A 345 -2.52 17.64 -13.90
C ALA A 345 -1.34 17.24 -14.81
N VAL A 346 -1.12 15.94 -14.95
CA VAL A 346 -0.01 15.42 -15.75
C VAL A 346 -0.50 14.28 -16.62
N VAL A 347 -0.08 14.27 -17.87
CA VAL A 347 -0.34 13.23 -18.86
C VAL A 347 0.98 12.70 -19.37
N ALA A 348 1.11 11.38 -19.36
CA ALA A 348 2.29 10.68 -19.85
C ALA A 348 2.32 10.59 -21.38
N PRO A 349 3.48 10.24 -21.99
CA PRO A 349 3.64 10.10 -23.43
C PRO A 349 2.62 9.17 -24.12
N ASP A 350 2.18 8.13 -23.42
CA ASP A 350 1.15 7.18 -23.90
C ASP A 350 -0.30 7.71 -23.80
N GLY A 351 -0.46 8.97 -23.40
CA GLY A 351 -1.74 9.63 -23.20
C GLY A 351 -2.45 9.27 -21.90
N THR A 352 -1.85 8.42 -21.06
CA THR A 352 -2.47 8.07 -19.76
C THR A 352 -2.25 9.19 -18.73
N PRO A 353 -3.26 9.52 -17.91
CA PRO A 353 -3.06 10.44 -16.80
C PRO A 353 -2.05 9.89 -15.80
N VAL A 354 -1.07 10.71 -15.42
CA VAL A 354 -0.21 10.44 -14.26
C VAL A 354 -0.97 10.88 -13.03
N THR A 355 -1.22 9.94 -12.13
CA THR A 355 -2.08 10.15 -10.97
C THR A 355 -1.25 10.22 -9.69
N ARG A 356 -1.96 10.27 -8.56
CA ARG A 356 -1.43 10.06 -7.22
C ARG A 356 -2.32 9.04 -6.54
N ILE A 357 -1.82 8.37 -5.50
CA ILE A 357 -2.72 7.66 -4.58
C ILE A 357 -3.67 8.69 -3.96
N ARG A 358 -4.97 8.37 -3.91
CA ARG A 358 -6.02 9.18 -3.30
C ARG A 358 -6.62 8.42 -2.10
N SER A 359 -6.87 9.15 -1.03
CA SER A 359 -7.55 8.69 0.18
C SER A 359 -8.49 9.82 0.64
N GLN A 360 -9.62 9.47 1.21
CA GLN A 360 -10.56 10.42 1.85
C GLN A 360 -9.93 11.08 3.08
N ALA A 361 -9.05 10.35 3.77
CA ALA A 361 -8.34 10.77 4.99
C ALA A 361 -7.01 11.49 4.70
N MET A 362 -6.68 11.71 3.42
CA MET A 362 -5.42 12.35 3.05
C MET A 362 -5.40 13.85 3.45
N ASP A 363 -4.35 14.28 4.15
CA ASP A 363 -4.07 15.70 4.38
C ASP A 363 -2.78 16.14 3.67
N ARG A 364 -2.95 16.91 2.58
CA ARG A 364 -1.84 17.43 1.76
C ARG A 364 -0.95 18.44 2.50
N ARG A 365 -1.43 19.00 3.62
CA ARG A 365 -0.70 20.03 4.39
C ARG A 365 0.34 19.42 5.34
N ARG A 366 0.32 18.10 5.54
CA ARG A 366 1.29 17.39 6.40
C ARG A 366 2.71 17.32 5.82
N THR A 367 2.92 17.82 4.60
CA THR A 367 4.24 17.91 3.97
C THR A 367 4.35 19.20 3.18
N ALA A 368 5.57 19.60 2.80
CA ALA A 368 5.81 20.72 1.88
C ALA A 368 5.39 20.47 0.41
N TYR A 369 4.93 19.26 0.08
CA TYR A 369 4.61 18.86 -1.30
C TYR A 369 3.11 18.68 -1.48
N HIS A 370 2.39 19.79 -1.68
CA HIS A 370 0.93 19.78 -1.64
C HIS A 370 0.32 19.01 -2.82
N GLU A 371 0.71 19.37 -4.05
CA GLU A 371 0.38 18.58 -5.23
C GLU A 371 1.55 17.70 -5.63
N THR A 372 1.29 16.41 -5.74
CA THR A 372 2.24 15.43 -6.26
C THR A 372 1.55 14.55 -7.30
N ARG A 373 2.25 14.20 -8.37
CA ARG A 373 1.82 13.24 -9.39
C ARG A 373 3.02 12.36 -9.69
N TYR A 374 2.83 11.05 -9.73
CA TYR A 374 3.93 10.15 -10.00
C TYR A 374 3.50 8.91 -10.76
N ARG A 375 4.45 8.33 -11.49
CA ARG A 375 4.26 7.11 -12.25
C ARG A 375 5.49 6.22 -12.13
N TYR A 376 5.25 4.98 -11.76
CA TYR A 376 6.23 3.91 -11.87
C TYR A 376 6.19 3.29 -13.28
N GLY A 377 7.33 2.79 -13.76
CA GLY A 377 7.46 2.32 -15.14
C GLY A 377 7.24 3.43 -16.14
N ALA A 378 7.65 4.64 -15.76
CA ALA A 378 7.41 5.86 -16.51
C ALA A 378 8.08 5.78 -17.90
N PRO A 379 7.31 5.82 -19.00
CA PRO A 379 7.88 5.76 -20.34
C PRO A 379 8.65 7.05 -20.66
N ALA A 380 9.73 6.93 -21.41
CA ALA A 380 10.40 8.07 -22.02
C ALA A 380 9.47 8.82 -22.99
N GLY A 381 9.77 10.10 -23.23
CA GLY A 381 9.06 11.00 -24.13
C GLY A 381 8.47 12.22 -23.44
N ASP A 382 7.51 12.85 -24.12
CA ASP A 382 6.91 14.10 -23.70
C ASP A 382 5.73 13.91 -22.75
N TYR A 383 5.90 14.37 -21.52
CA TYR A 383 4.84 14.56 -20.56
C TYR A 383 4.21 15.94 -20.76
N ARG A 384 2.87 16.00 -20.68
CA ARG A 384 2.14 17.27 -20.69
C ARG A 384 1.71 17.58 -19.26
N VAL A 385 2.20 18.69 -18.73
CA VAL A 385 1.93 19.15 -17.37
C VAL A 385 1.10 20.42 -17.43
N VAL A 386 0.06 20.49 -16.61
CA VAL A 386 -0.81 21.64 -16.46
C VAL A 386 -0.83 22.07 -15.01
N VAL A 387 -0.52 23.33 -14.77
CA VAL A 387 -0.64 23.98 -13.46
C VAL A 387 -1.71 25.05 -13.57
N THR A 388 -2.73 24.98 -12.72
CA THR A 388 -3.81 25.99 -12.69
C THR A 388 -3.83 26.68 -11.34
N GLY A 389 -3.78 28.02 -11.34
CA GLY A 389 -3.81 28.83 -10.12
C GLY A 389 -5.18 28.79 -9.47
N GLU A 390 -5.25 28.40 -8.21
CA GLU A 390 -6.48 28.48 -7.40
C GLU A 390 -6.55 29.84 -6.68
N ARG A 391 -5.39 30.40 -6.34
CA ARG A 391 -5.21 31.77 -5.85
C ARG A 391 -3.97 32.38 -6.51
N ASP A 392 -3.87 33.71 -6.43
CA ASP A 392 -2.65 34.42 -6.82
C ASP A 392 -1.49 33.95 -5.94
N THR A 393 -0.49 33.33 -6.55
CA THR A 393 0.65 32.75 -5.82
C THR A 393 1.88 32.68 -6.71
N GLU A 394 3.05 32.52 -6.09
CA GLU A 394 4.21 31.90 -6.74
C GLU A 394 4.17 30.39 -6.49
N TYR A 395 4.58 29.59 -7.47
CA TYR A 395 4.77 28.16 -7.30
C TYR A 395 6.08 27.71 -7.95
N THR A 396 6.65 26.63 -7.42
CA THR A 396 7.75 25.87 -8.03
C THR A 396 7.23 24.53 -8.52
N LEU A 397 7.29 24.28 -9.83
CA LEU A 397 7.09 22.94 -10.41
C LEU A 397 8.44 22.22 -10.43
N GLU A 398 8.60 21.24 -9.55
CA GLU A 398 9.77 20.34 -9.54
C GLU A 398 9.40 19.04 -10.26
N THR A 399 10.24 18.64 -11.21
CA THR A 399 10.11 17.38 -11.95
C THR A 399 11.36 16.54 -11.81
N LYS A 400 11.18 15.27 -11.46
CA LYS A 400 12.24 14.26 -11.36
C LYS A 400 11.86 13.05 -12.18
N ALA A 401 12.83 12.47 -12.89
CA ALA A 401 12.73 11.15 -13.47
C ALA A 401 14.05 10.42 -13.24
N ALA A 402 13.97 9.18 -12.77
CA ALA A 402 15.13 8.33 -12.55
C ALA A 402 14.76 6.86 -12.74
N ASP A 403 15.73 6.08 -13.17
CA ASP A 403 15.63 4.64 -13.34
C ASP A 403 16.84 3.92 -12.74
N THR A 404 17.00 2.64 -13.06
CA THR A 404 18.13 1.84 -12.56
C THR A 404 19.47 2.21 -13.18
N ASP A 405 19.47 2.95 -14.30
CA ASP A 405 20.67 3.32 -15.04
C ASP A 405 21.15 4.72 -14.63
N GLY A 406 20.26 5.61 -14.20
CA GLY A 406 20.64 6.92 -13.67
C GLY A 406 19.52 7.91 -13.43
N GLU A 407 19.91 9.17 -13.27
CA GLU A 407 19.00 10.31 -13.34
C GLU A 407 18.68 10.59 -14.82
N LEU A 408 17.39 10.62 -15.15
CA LEU A 408 16.90 10.94 -16.50
C LEU A 408 16.53 12.43 -16.60
N LEU A 409 16.02 13.01 -15.52
CA LEU A 409 15.63 14.41 -15.44
C LEU A 409 15.62 14.88 -13.98
N ALA A 410 16.18 16.06 -13.72
CA ALA A 410 15.95 16.83 -12.51
C ALA A 410 15.85 18.30 -12.88
N SER A 411 14.66 18.89 -12.73
CA SER A 411 14.40 20.27 -13.12
C SER A 411 13.39 20.92 -12.18
N ALA A 412 13.51 22.24 -12.02
CA ALA A 412 12.60 23.05 -11.24
C ALA A 412 12.33 24.37 -11.97
N VAL A 413 11.07 24.76 -12.06
CA VAL A 413 10.64 26.04 -12.63
C VAL A 413 9.77 26.78 -11.63
N THR A 414 10.20 27.98 -11.24
CA THR A 414 9.45 28.87 -10.35
C THR A 414 8.82 30.01 -11.15
N THR A 415 7.52 30.26 -10.94
CA THR A 415 6.79 31.34 -11.62
C THR A 415 5.58 31.79 -10.79
N ALA A 416 5.21 33.06 -10.93
CA ALA A 416 3.92 33.57 -10.46
C ALA A 416 2.77 33.11 -11.36
N ILE A 417 1.59 32.85 -10.77
CA ILE A 417 0.35 32.51 -11.46
C ILE A 417 -0.83 33.21 -10.79
N GLU A 418 -1.73 33.75 -11.59
CA GLU A 418 -2.97 34.37 -11.11
C GLU A 418 -4.07 33.31 -10.91
N ALA A 419 -5.06 33.62 -10.07
CA ALA A 419 -6.23 32.79 -9.87
C ALA A 419 -6.97 32.56 -11.21
N GLY A 420 -7.23 31.29 -11.54
CA GLY A 420 -7.86 30.85 -12.79
C GLY A 420 -6.92 30.83 -14.00
N GLN A 421 -5.71 31.37 -13.91
CA GLN A 421 -4.69 31.23 -14.95
C GLN A 421 -4.20 29.79 -15.02
N THR A 422 -3.81 29.35 -16.22
CA THR A 422 -3.24 28.02 -16.46
C THR A 422 -1.91 28.13 -17.18
N HIS A 423 -0.90 27.43 -16.68
CA HIS A 423 0.39 27.23 -17.34
C HIS A 423 0.50 25.79 -17.85
N THR A 424 0.97 25.65 -19.08
CA THR A 424 1.22 24.35 -19.70
C THR A 424 2.72 24.16 -19.86
N TYR A 425 3.21 22.96 -19.55
CA TYR A 425 4.59 22.56 -19.78
C TYR A 425 4.64 21.28 -20.60
N THR A 426 5.65 21.20 -21.46
CA THR A 426 6.13 19.96 -22.05
C THR A 426 7.37 19.55 -21.28
N VAL A 427 7.35 18.36 -20.70
CA VAL A 427 8.49 17.80 -19.98
C VAL A 427 8.98 16.58 -20.73
N THR A 428 10.17 16.68 -21.31
CA THR A 428 10.78 15.61 -22.10
C THR A 428 11.69 14.79 -21.20
N VAL A 429 11.33 13.51 -21.01
CA VAL A 429 12.13 12.52 -20.28
C VAL A 429 12.86 11.64 -21.30
N PRO A 430 14.21 11.58 -21.28
CA PRO A 430 14.97 10.80 -22.25
C PRO A 430 14.85 9.29 -21.98
N GLU A 431 15.21 8.48 -22.98
CA GLU A 431 15.28 7.01 -22.85
C GLU A 431 16.45 6.52 -21.99
N SER A 432 17.47 7.34 -21.79
CA SER A 432 18.67 6.98 -21.02
C SER A 432 19.33 8.20 -20.39
N PRO A 433 20.13 8.00 -19.32
CA PRO A 433 20.88 9.07 -18.69
C PRO A 433 21.82 9.78 -19.68
N GLY A 434 21.83 11.11 -19.65
CA GLY A 434 22.63 11.95 -20.55
C GLY A 434 21.99 12.20 -21.92
N GLY A 435 20.79 11.67 -22.19
CA GLY A 435 19.96 12.09 -23.32
C GLY A 435 19.38 13.50 -23.13
N ASP A 436 18.79 14.04 -24.20
CA ASP A 436 18.18 15.36 -24.17
C ASP A 436 16.94 15.37 -23.26
N SER A 437 16.99 16.19 -22.22
CA SER A 437 15.89 16.40 -21.27
C SER A 437 15.54 17.89 -21.22
N ALA A 438 14.26 18.21 -21.11
CA ALA A 438 13.81 19.59 -21.14
C ALA A 438 12.50 19.79 -20.35
N VAL A 439 12.33 20.99 -19.81
CA VAL A 439 11.06 21.49 -19.28
C VAL A 439 10.76 22.81 -19.97
N GLU A 440 9.82 22.77 -20.92
CA GLU A 440 9.49 23.91 -21.75
C GLU A 440 8.08 24.40 -21.46
N ARG A 441 7.93 25.70 -21.20
CA ARG A 441 6.62 26.32 -21.03
C ARG A 441 5.97 26.49 -22.41
N GLY A 442 4.85 25.80 -22.61
CA GLY A 442 4.04 25.94 -23.82
C GLY A 442 3.25 27.26 -23.83
N VAL A 443 3.15 27.87 -25.01
CA VAL A 443 2.27 29.03 -25.28
C VAL A 443 0.95 28.63 -25.94
N ASP A 444 0.84 27.38 -26.40
CA ASP A 444 -0.33 26.90 -27.15
C ASP A 444 -1.49 26.47 -26.24
N GLY A 445 -2.71 26.64 -26.76
CA GLY A 445 -3.93 26.24 -26.10
C GLY A 445 -3.98 24.72 -25.84
N LEU A 446 -4.45 24.33 -24.65
CA LEU A 446 -4.59 22.94 -24.25
C LEU A 446 -5.46 22.14 -25.23
N PRO A 447 -5.13 20.87 -25.53
CA PRO A 447 -6.10 19.95 -26.13
C PRO A 447 -7.36 19.88 -25.27
N ASP A 448 -8.55 19.86 -25.88
CA ASP A 448 -9.83 19.97 -25.13
C ASP A 448 -10.03 18.88 -24.08
N TRP A 449 -9.47 17.70 -24.31
CA TRP A 449 -9.50 16.61 -23.35
C TRP A 449 -8.57 16.86 -22.14
N LEU A 450 -7.46 17.60 -22.33
CA LEU A 450 -6.58 18.04 -21.24
C LEU A 450 -7.24 19.16 -20.44
N LYS A 451 -8.03 20.03 -21.08
CA LYS A 451 -8.88 21.01 -20.39
C LYS A 451 -9.92 20.30 -19.51
N LEU A 452 -10.53 19.23 -20.02
CA LEU A 452 -11.43 18.38 -19.26
C LEU A 452 -10.71 17.65 -18.11
N ALA A 453 -9.49 17.17 -18.31
CA ALA A 453 -8.69 16.55 -17.25
C ALA A 453 -8.31 17.56 -16.15
N ALA A 454 -7.88 18.77 -16.53
CA ALA A 454 -7.60 19.85 -15.60
C ALA A 454 -8.87 20.28 -14.83
N ALA A 455 -10.00 20.42 -15.52
CA ALA A 455 -11.29 20.73 -14.92
C ALA A 455 -11.79 19.60 -13.98
N ALA A 456 -11.58 18.33 -14.33
CA ALA A 456 -11.93 17.18 -13.49
C ALA A 456 -11.02 17.09 -12.25
N VAL A 457 -9.75 17.48 -12.37
CA VAL A 457 -8.81 17.57 -11.24
C VAL A 457 -9.17 18.73 -10.31
N ALA A 458 -9.52 19.90 -10.84
CA ALA A 458 -9.93 21.07 -10.06
C ALA A 458 -11.35 20.92 -9.44
N GLY A 459 -12.27 20.24 -10.13
CA GLY A 459 -13.66 20.06 -9.69
C GLY A 459 -13.93 18.82 -8.85
N GLY A 460 -12.94 17.93 -8.66
CA GLY A 460 -13.09 16.71 -7.87
C GLY A 460 -13.98 15.61 -8.48
N VAL A 461 -14.50 15.78 -9.70
CA VAL A 461 -15.48 14.87 -10.32
C VAL A 461 -14.96 14.28 -11.64
N ALA A 462 -15.01 12.94 -11.71
CA ALA A 462 -15.01 12.05 -12.88
C ALA A 462 -13.67 11.61 -13.51
N GLY A 463 -13.22 10.41 -13.11
CA GLY A 463 -12.29 9.56 -13.89
C GLY A 463 -12.97 8.66 -14.94
N ALA A 464 -14.30 8.49 -14.90
CA ALA A 464 -15.00 7.50 -15.74
C ALA A 464 -15.40 8.01 -17.15
N GLY A 465 -15.27 9.31 -17.44
CA GLY A 465 -15.72 9.90 -18.71
C GLY A 465 -14.70 9.87 -19.85
N LEU A 466 -13.40 9.83 -19.53
CA LEU A 466 -12.32 10.01 -20.52
C LEU A 466 -12.05 8.75 -21.35
N THR A 467 -12.27 7.55 -20.81
CA THR A 467 -12.11 6.28 -21.55
C THR A 467 -13.16 6.12 -22.65
N ARG A 468 -14.42 6.50 -22.39
CA ARG A 468 -15.51 6.42 -23.38
C ARG A 468 -15.35 7.37 -24.58
N LEU A 469 -14.58 8.45 -24.44
CA LEU A 469 -14.30 9.38 -25.55
C LEU A 469 -13.20 8.86 -26.49
N ARG A 470 -12.33 7.96 -26.01
CA ARG A 470 -11.29 7.33 -26.82
C ARG A 470 -11.88 6.25 -27.74
N ASP A 471 -12.86 5.49 -27.24
CA ASP A 471 -13.55 4.45 -28.04
C ASP A 471 -14.42 5.04 -29.15
N ARG A 472 -14.97 6.25 -28.98
CA ARG A 472 -15.76 6.95 -30.01
C ARG A 472 -14.95 7.59 -31.14
N ARG A 473 -13.62 7.49 -31.11
CA ARG A 473 -12.73 7.97 -32.20
C ARG A 473 -12.03 6.83 -32.93
N ALA A 474 -12.29 5.58 -32.54
CA ALA A 474 -11.83 4.38 -33.23
C ALA A 474 -12.89 3.78 -34.17
N ASP A 475 -14.09 4.38 -34.21
CA ASP A 475 -15.13 4.24 -35.25
C ASP A 475 -15.20 5.55 -36.06
#